data_AF-A0A7X6X1X5-F1
#
_entry.id   AF-A0A7X6X1X5-F1
#
_cell.length_a   1.000
_cell.length_b   1.000
_cell.length_c   1.000
_cell.angle_alpha   90.00
_cell.angle_beta   90.00
_cell.angle_gamma   90.00
#
_symmetry.space_group_name_H-M   'P 1'
#
loop_
_entity.id
_entity.type
_entity.pdbx_description
1 polymer ?
#
loop_
_entity_poly.entity_id
_entity_poly.type
_entity_poly.pdbx_seq_one_letter_code
_entity_poly.pdbx_strand_id
1 'polypeptide(L)'
;RPCDVKAIELLDDVFLAKGFEDIYYKKKREETVLVSLGCLQPEPSCFCSSWGIDPGRAPQADIMMADTGDAFLLSAQSEKGEKLLQATQSLLADTSQEFPEGKECSLQVEVEGLTEKLQKMFEHPVWEEICRKCINCGTCTYLCPTCHCFDILNRNRGEKGVKYRCYDSCMYKEYTLMAGGHNPRPTKKERVRQRFLHKLQYMPERYEKWGCVGCGRCLVKCPVTLDITRVINQLREVPIHD
;
A
#
# COMPACT_ATOMS: atom_id res chain seq x y z
N ARG A 1 0.29 -7.82 -8.76
CA ARG A 1 1.78 -7.86 -8.94
C ARG A 1 2.42 -8.15 -7.57
N PRO A 2 3.72 -8.50 -7.46
CA PRO A 2 4.31 -8.81 -6.15
C PRO A 2 4.21 -7.71 -5.10
N CYS A 3 4.33 -6.44 -5.49
CA CYS A 3 4.11 -5.31 -4.58
C CYS A 3 2.67 -5.21 -4.04
N ASP A 4 1.66 -5.71 -4.78
CA ASP A 4 0.28 -5.84 -4.27
C ASP A 4 0.14 -6.97 -3.27
N VAL A 5 0.81 -8.10 -3.51
CA VAL A 5 0.82 -9.24 -2.58
C VAL A 5 1.45 -8.81 -1.26
N LYS A 6 2.58 -8.09 -1.33
CA LYS A 6 3.19 -7.51 -0.13
C LYS A 6 2.28 -6.50 0.55
N ALA A 7 1.50 -5.73 -0.21
CA ALA A 7 0.54 -4.81 0.37
C ALA A 7 -0.60 -5.53 1.11
N ILE A 8 -1.08 -6.67 0.59
CA ILE A 8 -2.07 -7.50 1.28
C ILE A 8 -1.49 -8.06 2.58
N GLU A 9 -0.22 -8.52 2.59
CA GLU A 9 0.45 -8.95 3.82
C GLU A 9 0.48 -7.83 4.87
N LEU A 10 0.77 -6.58 4.47
CA LEU A 10 0.71 -5.43 5.38
C LEU A 10 -0.72 -5.13 5.86
N LEU A 11 -1.74 -5.39 5.04
CA LEU A 11 -3.13 -5.26 5.45
C LEU A 11 -3.55 -6.39 6.39
N ASP A 12 -2.99 -7.60 6.24
CA ASP A 12 -3.18 -8.70 7.18
C ASP A 12 -2.69 -8.28 8.57
N ASP A 13 -1.54 -7.60 8.68
CA ASP A 13 -1.07 -7.04 9.96
C ASP A 13 -2.03 -5.98 10.55
N VAL A 14 -2.58 -5.11 9.70
CA VAL A 14 -3.50 -4.05 10.13
C VAL A 14 -4.83 -4.60 10.64
N PHE A 15 -5.38 -5.58 9.93
CA PHE A 15 -6.75 -6.06 10.18
C PHE A 15 -6.83 -7.32 11.03
N LEU A 16 -5.74 -8.10 11.16
CA LEU A 16 -5.76 -9.40 11.85
C LEU A 16 -4.79 -9.49 13.02
N ALA A 17 -3.84 -8.56 13.16
CA ALA A 17 -2.83 -8.62 14.23
C ALA A 17 -3.12 -7.62 15.37
N LYS A 18 -2.24 -7.64 16.39
CA LYS A 18 -2.23 -6.69 17.53
C LYS A 18 -3.55 -6.65 18.33
N GLY A 19 -4.17 -7.81 18.54
CA GLY A 19 -5.24 -8.01 19.52
C GLY A 19 -6.66 -7.78 19.02
N PHE A 20 -6.85 -7.49 17.73
CA PHE A 20 -8.17 -7.40 17.11
C PHE A 20 -8.15 -8.06 15.72
N GLU A 21 -9.12 -8.93 15.47
CA GLU A 21 -9.36 -9.50 14.15
C GLU A 21 -10.63 -8.90 13.54
N ASP A 22 -10.50 -8.23 12.40
CA ASP A 22 -11.63 -7.78 11.60
C ASP A 22 -12.26 -8.99 10.88
N ILE A 23 -13.38 -9.47 11.41
CA ILE A 23 -14.09 -10.65 10.89
C ILE A 23 -14.50 -10.52 9.42
N TYR A 24 -14.78 -9.31 8.93
CA TYR A 24 -15.20 -9.07 7.55
C TYR A 24 -14.01 -9.16 6.59
N TYR A 25 -12.86 -8.67 7.03
CA TYR A 25 -11.60 -8.82 6.31
C TYR A 25 -11.14 -10.28 6.33
N LYS A 26 -11.09 -10.91 7.51
CA LYS A 26 -10.63 -12.29 7.71
C LYS A 26 -11.36 -13.27 6.80
N LYS A 27 -12.70 -13.25 6.82
CA LYS A 27 -13.53 -14.13 5.99
C LYS A 27 -13.19 -13.99 4.50
N LYS A 28 -13.12 -12.75 3.99
CA LYS A 28 -12.77 -12.49 2.59
C LYS A 28 -11.35 -12.95 2.26
N ARG A 29 -10.40 -12.69 3.15
CA ARG A 29 -8.99 -13.06 2.98
C ARG A 29 -8.81 -14.59 2.93
N GLU A 30 -9.52 -15.33 3.77
CA GLU A 30 -9.53 -16.79 3.84
C GLU A 30 -10.23 -17.43 2.62
N GLU A 31 -11.26 -16.80 2.07
CA GLU A 31 -11.99 -17.27 0.88
C GLU A 31 -11.31 -16.85 -0.44
N THR A 32 -10.25 -16.04 -0.39
CA THR A 32 -9.53 -15.56 -1.57
C THR A 32 -8.33 -16.46 -1.90
N VAL A 33 -8.13 -16.70 -3.21
CA VAL A 33 -6.89 -17.24 -3.79
C VAL A 33 -6.14 -16.10 -4.48
N LEU A 34 -4.87 -15.89 -4.12
CA LEU A 34 -4.02 -14.84 -4.66
C LEU A 34 -3.17 -15.36 -5.82
N VAL A 35 -3.43 -14.85 -7.02
CA VAL A 35 -2.58 -15.09 -8.19
C VAL A 35 -1.75 -13.84 -8.47
N SER A 36 -0.43 -13.96 -8.41
CA SER A 36 0.48 -12.84 -8.61
C SER A 36 1.17 -12.91 -9.97
N LEU A 37 0.83 -11.98 -10.85
CA LEU A 37 1.62 -11.76 -12.06
C LEU A 37 2.94 -11.06 -11.73
N GLY A 38 4.06 -11.73 -11.98
CA GLY A 38 5.41 -11.18 -11.89
C GLY A 38 5.58 -9.95 -12.76
N CYS A 39 6.38 -9.00 -12.30
CA CYS A 39 6.73 -7.77 -12.98
C CYS A 39 8.14 -7.91 -13.54
N LEU A 40 8.23 -8.32 -14.81
CA LEU A 40 9.51 -8.52 -15.48
C LEU A 40 10.19 -7.21 -15.89
N GLN A 41 9.39 -6.15 -16.05
CA GLN A 41 9.85 -4.80 -16.38
C GLN A 41 9.10 -3.79 -15.51
N PRO A 42 9.67 -3.38 -14.36
CA PRO A 42 9.12 -2.29 -13.56
C PRO A 42 9.09 -0.99 -14.35
N GLU A 43 8.07 -0.17 -14.11
CA GLU A 43 8.01 1.19 -14.67
C GLU A 43 9.10 2.08 -14.03
N PRO A 44 9.52 3.18 -14.69
CA PRO A 44 10.48 4.13 -14.13
C PRO A 44 10.05 4.76 -12.79
N SER A 45 8.73 4.73 -12.50
CA SER A 45 8.16 5.22 -11.24
C SER A 45 8.22 4.22 -10.09
N CYS A 46 8.53 2.95 -10.38
CA CYS A 46 8.60 1.88 -9.38
C CYS A 46 9.92 1.91 -8.62
N PHE A 47 9.84 1.64 -7.31
CA PHE A 47 10.97 1.59 -6.37
C PHE A 47 10.69 0.50 -5.31
N CYS A 48 10.07 -0.62 -5.71
CA CYS A 48 9.72 -1.70 -4.78
C CYS A 48 10.94 -2.47 -4.27
N SER A 49 12.02 -2.54 -5.06
CA SER A 49 13.32 -3.09 -4.63
C SER A 49 13.83 -2.41 -3.35
N SER A 50 13.65 -1.09 -3.19
CA SER A 50 14.07 -0.35 -1.99
C SER A 50 13.34 -0.78 -0.71
N TRP A 51 12.26 -1.54 -0.84
CA TRP A 51 11.50 -2.11 0.28
C TRP A 51 11.73 -3.63 0.42
N GLY A 52 12.76 -4.18 -0.24
CA GLY A 52 13.06 -5.61 -0.24
C GLY A 52 12.04 -6.46 -1.01
N ILE A 53 11.32 -5.87 -1.96
CA ILE A 53 10.31 -6.57 -2.76
C ILE A 53 10.90 -6.90 -4.13
N ASP A 54 11.07 -8.19 -4.39
CA ASP A 54 11.43 -8.72 -5.70
C ASP A 54 10.26 -8.50 -6.70
N PRO A 55 10.47 -7.77 -7.81
CA PRO A 55 9.43 -7.55 -8.82
C PRO A 55 8.96 -8.82 -9.53
N GLY A 56 9.79 -9.86 -9.62
CA GLY A 56 9.54 -11.11 -10.30
C GLY A 56 9.09 -12.27 -9.40
N ARG A 57 9.01 -12.08 -8.07
CA ARG A 57 8.64 -13.15 -7.13
C ARG A 57 7.66 -12.67 -6.06
N ALA A 58 6.66 -13.50 -5.75
CA ALA A 58 5.67 -13.24 -4.71
C ALA A 58 5.40 -14.49 -3.87
N PRO A 59 6.29 -14.84 -2.92
CA PRO A 59 6.19 -16.08 -2.16
C PRO A 59 4.92 -16.20 -1.29
N GLN A 60 4.25 -15.07 -1.00
CA GLN A 60 3.00 -15.04 -0.23
C GLN A 60 1.73 -15.12 -1.09
N ALA A 61 1.88 -15.28 -2.42
CA ALA A 61 0.76 -15.54 -3.31
C ALA A 61 0.49 -17.05 -3.36
N ASP A 62 -0.76 -17.46 -3.58
CA ASP A 62 -1.10 -18.88 -3.76
C ASP A 62 -0.60 -19.42 -5.10
N ILE A 63 -0.55 -18.57 -6.13
CA ILE A 63 0.00 -18.91 -7.45
C ILE A 63 0.90 -17.77 -7.92
N MET A 64 2.12 -18.11 -8.33
CA MET A 64 2.99 -17.23 -9.09
C MET A 64 2.67 -17.38 -10.59
N MET A 65 2.51 -16.26 -11.29
CA MET A 65 2.25 -16.21 -12.72
C MET A 65 3.30 -15.36 -13.42
N ALA A 66 3.79 -15.77 -14.59
CA ALA A 66 4.69 -14.97 -15.42
C ALA A 66 4.20 -14.95 -16.86
N ASP A 67 4.25 -13.78 -17.49
CA ASP A 67 3.92 -13.60 -18.91
C ASP A 67 5.19 -13.75 -19.74
N THR A 68 5.23 -14.75 -20.63
CA THR A 68 6.38 -15.01 -21.52
C THR A 68 6.21 -14.32 -22.88
N GLY A 69 5.09 -13.64 -23.13
CA GLY A 69 4.71 -13.08 -24.43
C GLY A 69 3.85 -14.05 -25.25
N ASP A 70 4.17 -15.35 -25.22
CA ASP A 70 3.44 -16.39 -25.95
C ASP A 70 2.48 -17.18 -25.04
N ALA A 71 2.78 -17.25 -23.75
CA ALA A 71 2.01 -18.01 -22.76
C ALA A 71 2.12 -17.40 -21.35
N PHE A 72 1.29 -17.91 -20.43
CA PHE A 72 1.44 -17.65 -19.00
C PHE A 72 2.00 -18.89 -18.30
N LEU A 73 3.15 -18.73 -17.64
CA LEU A 73 3.65 -19.72 -16.70
C LEU A 73 2.91 -19.57 -15.38
N LEU A 74 2.50 -20.69 -14.81
CA LEU A 74 1.77 -20.76 -13.53
C LEU A 74 2.47 -21.75 -12.62
N SER A 75 2.72 -21.36 -11.37
CA SER A 75 3.30 -22.22 -10.34
C SER A 75 2.53 -22.03 -9.06
N ALA A 76 1.96 -23.11 -8.54
CA ALA A 76 1.35 -23.11 -7.22
C ALA A 76 2.43 -22.96 -6.14
N GLN A 77 2.15 -22.13 -5.15
CA GLN A 77 3.00 -21.89 -3.97
C GLN A 77 2.26 -22.23 -2.67
N SER A 78 1.01 -22.66 -2.74
CA SER A 78 0.18 -23.07 -1.61
C SER A 78 -0.80 -24.17 -2.00
N GLU A 79 -1.37 -24.85 -1.00
CA GLU A 79 -2.43 -25.86 -1.19
C GLU A 79 -3.67 -25.28 -1.92
N LYS A 80 -3.99 -24.00 -1.68
CA LYS A 80 -5.07 -23.31 -2.40
C LYS A 80 -4.74 -23.14 -3.88
N GLY A 81 -3.48 -22.79 -4.17
CA GLY A 81 -2.99 -22.67 -5.54
C GLY A 81 -3.01 -24.00 -6.28
N GLU A 82 -2.55 -25.07 -5.62
CA GLU A 82 -2.58 -26.43 -6.17
C GLU A 82 -4.00 -26.87 -6.52
N LYS A 83 -4.95 -26.69 -5.59
CA LYS A 83 -6.36 -26.99 -5.82
C LYS A 83 -6.94 -26.23 -7.01
N LEU A 84 -6.59 -24.94 -7.14
CA LEU A 84 -7.06 -24.13 -8.27
C LEU A 84 -6.47 -24.63 -9.58
N LEU A 85 -5.16 -24.86 -9.67
CA LEU A 85 -4.53 -25.37 -10.89
C LEU A 85 -5.08 -26.74 -11.30
N GLN A 86 -5.30 -27.64 -10.33
CA GLN A 86 -5.91 -28.94 -10.58
C GLN A 86 -7.34 -28.80 -11.11
N ALA A 87 -8.16 -27.92 -10.52
CA ALA A 87 -9.52 -27.67 -10.98
C ALA A 87 -9.58 -27.08 -12.41
N THR A 88 -8.52 -26.38 -12.84
CA THR A 88 -8.40 -25.80 -14.18
C THR A 88 -7.48 -26.58 -15.11
N GLN A 89 -7.10 -27.81 -14.77
CA GLN A 89 -6.06 -28.57 -15.48
C GLN A 89 -6.36 -28.76 -16.97
N SER A 90 -7.64 -28.86 -17.36
CA SER A 90 -8.05 -28.99 -18.78
C SER A 90 -7.71 -27.78 -19.65
N LEU A 91 -7.40 -26.63 -19.04
CA LEU A 91 -6.98 -25.40 -19.71
C LEU A 91 -5.46 -25.20 -19.70
N LEU A 92 -4.72 -26.10 -19.04
CA LEU A 92 -3.30 -25.96 -18.77
C LEU A 92 -2.51 -27.05 -19.49
N ALA A 93 -1.24 -26.75 -19.75
CA ALA A 93 -0.27 -27.71 -20.25
C ALA A 93 0.95 -27.70 -19.34
N ASP A 94 1.44 -28.89 -18.98
CA ASP A 94 2.67 -29.02 -18.21
C ASP A 94 3.87 -28.52 -19.04
N THR A 95 4.80 -27.85 -18.37
CA THR A 95 6.01 -27.32 -18.99
C THR A 95 7.17 -27.38 -18.00
N SER A 96 8.39 -27.51 -18.53
CA SER A 96 9.63 -27.43 -17.76
C SER A 96 10.28 -26.04 -17.86
N GLN A 97 9.57 -25.05 -18.41
CA GLN A 97 10.10 -23.70 -18.55
C GLN A 97 10.26 -23.04 -17.18
N GLU A 98 11.44 -22.47 -16.93
CA GLU A 98 11.72 -21.76 -15.70
C GLU A 98 11.04 -20.39 -15.65
N PHE A 99 10.70 -19.95 -14.43
CA PHE A 99 10.13 -18.63 -14.23
C PHE A 99 11.16 -17.54 -14.48
N PRO A 100 10.91 -16.57 -15.38
CA PRO A 100 11.84 -15.48 -15.63
C PRO A 100 12.06 -14.63 -14.37
N GLU A 101 13.24 -14.04 -14.28
CA GLU A 101 13.59 -13.09 -13.22
C GLU A 101 13.04 -11.70 -13.52
N GLY A 102 12.66 -10.98 -12.46
CA GLY A 102 12.24 -9.60 -12.55
C GLY A 102 13.45 -8.67 -12.66
N LYS A 103 13.37 -7.63 -13.50
CA LYS A 103 14.38 -6.57 -13.48
C LYS A 103 14.27 -5.75 -12.20
N GLU A 104 15.41 -5.30 -11.70
CA GLU A 104 15.53 -4.31 -10.63
C GLU A 104 14.81 -2.99 -10.99
N CYS A 105 14.29 -2.31 -9.97
CA CYS A 105 13.74 -0.97 -10.14
C CYS A 105 14.88 0.04 -10.42
N SER A 106 14.69 0.93 -11.39
CA SER A 106 15.67 1.98 -11.68
C SER A 106 15.68 3.10 -10.65
N LEU A 107 14.54 3.35 -10.01
CA LEU A 107 14.40 4.34 -8.94
C LEU A 107 14.62 3.65 -7.60
N GLN A 108 15.45 4.27 -6.76
CA GLN A 108 15.80 3.75 -5.44
C GLN A 108 15.65 4.83 -4.38
N VAL A 109 15.31 4.42 -3.16
CA VAL A 109 15.23 5.30 -1.99
C VAL A 109 15.93 4.65 -0.80
N GLU A 110 16.62 5.47 -0.03
CA GLU A 110 17.23 5.07 1.24
C GLU A 110 16.32 5.50 2.37
N VAL A 111 16.04 4.61 3.33
CA VAL A 111 15.10 4.86 4.44
C VAL A 111 15.66 4.50 5.81
N GLU A 112 16.92 4.07 5.87
CA GLU A 112 17.59 3.77 7.14
C GLU A 112 17.64 5.02 8.04
N GLY A 113 17.31 4.83 9.32
CA GLY A 113 17.24 5.89 10.33
C GLY A 113 16.10 6.91 10.16
N LEU A 114 15.25 6.74 9.14
CA LEU A 114 14.20 7.72 8.83
C LEU A 114 13.07 7.69 9.87
N THR A 115 12.70 6.52 10.39
CA THR A 115 11.63 6.39 11.41
C THR A 115 11.97 7.18 12.66
N GLU A 116 13.18 6.96 13.19
CA GLU A 116 13.70 7.59 14.41
C GLU A 116 13.85 9.10 14.22
N LYS A 117 14.24 9.53 13.02
CA LYS A 117 14.28 10.95 12.67
C LYS A 117 12.88 11.56 12.68
N LEU A 118 11.90 10.90 12.07
CA LEU A 118 10.53 11.41 11.95
C LEU A 118 9.82 11.57 13.30
N GLN A 119 10.18 10.77 14.31
CA GLN A 119 9.70 10.94 15.69
C GLN A 119 9.96 12.35 16.25
N LYS A 120 11.05 13.00 15.81
CA LYS A 120 11.44 14.35 16.23
C LYS A 120 10.94 15.45 15.29
N MET A 121 10.25 15.09 14.20
CA MET A 121 9.89 16.02 13.12
C MET A 121 8.40 16.35 13.06
N PHE A 122 7.59 15.98 14.05
CA PHE A 122 6.13 16.14 13.94
C PHE A 122 5.71 17.60 13.64
N GLU A 123 6.31 18.58 14.31
CA GLU A 123 6.05 20.03 14.09
C GLU A 123 7.09 20.70 13.19
N HIS A 124 7.95 19.94 12.51
CA HIS A 124 9.04 20.50 11.71
C HIS A 124 8.52 21.34 10.52
N PRO A 125 9.09 22.53 10.23
CA PRO A 125 8.60 23.43 9.19
C PRO A 125 8.68 22.86 7.76
N VAL A 126 9.45 21.79 7.53
CA VAL A 126 9.48 21.08 6.23
C VAL A 126 8.09 20.65 5.75
N TRP A 127 7.16 20.37 6.67
CA TRP A 127 5.79 20.00 6.30
C TRP A 127 5.03 21.14 5.62
N GLU A 128 5.34 22.40 5.94
CA GLU A 128 4.80 23.56 5.22
C GLU A 128 5.26 23.54 3.77
N GLU A 129 6.54 23.26 3.52
CA GLU A 129 7.09 23.18 2.17
C GLU A 129 6.48 22.01 1.37
N ILE A 130 6.47 20.81 1.94
CA ILE A 130 5.95 19.59 1.30
C ILE A 130 4.46 19.76 0.94
N CYS A 131 3.65 20.34 1.84
CA CYS A 131 2.22 20.44 1.62
C CYS A 131 1.80 21.53 0.62
N ARG A 132 2.66 22.51 0.30
CA ARG A 132 2.34 23.62 -0.63
C ARG A 132 1.81 23.12 -1.98
N LYS A 133 2.48 22.11 -2.56
CA LYS A 133 2.07 21.52 -3.85
C LYS A 133 0.77 20.74 -3.76
N CYS A 134 0.45 20.17 -2.59
CA CYS A 134 -0.68 19.28 -2.45
C CYS A 134 -2.02 20.03 -2.58
N ILE A 135 -2.92 19.49 -3.39
CA ILE A 135 -4.30 19.96 -3.54
C ILE A 135 -5.33 19.07 -2.81
N ASN A 136 -4.86 18.15 -1.95
CA ASN A 136 -5.69 17.19 -1.21
C ASN A 136 -6.72 16.40 -2.05
N CYS A 137 -6.43 16.09 -3.32
CA CYS A 137 -7.37 15.36 -4.17
C CYS A 137 -7.63 13.90 -3.73
N GLY A 138 -6.74 13.30 -2.92
CA GLY A 138 -6.89 11.92 -2.42
C GLY A 138 -6.46 10.82 -3.40
N THR A 139 -6.06 11.15 -4.64
CA THR A 139 -5.65 10.15 -5.65
C THR A 139 -4.59 9.16 -5.12
N CYS A 140 -3.62 9.67 -4.35
CA CYS A 140 -2.55 8.84 -3.81
C CYS A 140 -3.00 7.86 -2.73
N THR A 141 -4.13 8.11 -2.04
CA THR A 141 -4.70 7.15 -1.08
C THR A 141 -5.58 6.12 -1.77
N TYR A 142 -6.34 6.51 -2.80
CA TYR A 142 -7.19 5.58 -3.55
C TYR A 142 -6.41 4.54 -4.35
N LEU A 143 -5.25 4.91 -4.90
CA LEU A 143 -4.43 4.00 -5.70
C LEU A 143 -3.43 3.18 -4.88
N CYS A 144 -3.23 3.53 -3.62
CA CYS A 144 -2.19 2.92 -2.80
C CYS A 144 -2.70 1.61 -2.21
N PRO A 145 -2.04 0.47 -2.50
CA PRO A 145 -2.57 -0.83 -2.11
C PRO A 145 -2.48 -1.09 -0.60
N THR A 146 -1.72 -0.27 0.15
CA THR A 146 -1.63 -0.35 1.62
C THR A 146 -2.56 0.62 2.34
N CYS A 147 -3.32 1.45 1.62
CA CYS A 147 -4.28 2.36 2.22
C CYS A 147 -5.53 1.60 2.69
N HIS A 148 -5.94 1.91 3.91
CA HIS A 148 -7.03 1.19 4.60
C HIS A 148 -7.95 2.15 5.37
N CYS A 149 -7.99 3.43 4.99
CA CYS A 149 -8.94 4.39 5.53
C CYS A 149 -10.35 4.05 5.04
N PHE A 150 -11.32 4.02 5.96
CA PHE A 150 -12.72 3.78 5.65
C PHE A 150 -13.60 4.58 6.60
N ASP A 151 -14.84 4.82 6.18
CA ASP A 151 -15.91 5.35 7.02
C ASP A 151 -17.06 4.34 7.14
N ILE A 152 -17.87 4.48 8.19
CA ILE A 152 -19.04 3.66 8.47
C ILE A 152 -20.28 4.52 8.28
N LEU A 153 -20.94 4.33 7.14
CA LEU A 153 -22.16 5.07 6.80
C LEU A 153 -23.41 4.26 7.13
N ASN A 154 -24.49 4.98 7.41
CA ASN A 154 -25.84 4.42 7.60
C ASN A 154 -26.76 4.97 6.51
N ARG A 155 -27.54 4.09 5.88
CA ARG A 155 -28.66 4.47 4.99
C ARG A 155 -29.95 3.93 5.59
N ASN A 156 -30.80 4.84 6.08
CA ASN A 156 -32.08 4.49 6.69
C ASN A 156 -33.25 4.87 5.74
N ARG A 157 -34.27 4.03 5.69
CA ARG A 157 -35.55 4.25 4.99
C ARG A 157 -36.69 3.77 5.92
N GLY A 158 -37.37 4.72 6.57
CA GLY A 158 -38.36 4.41 7.60
C GLY A 158 -37.70 3.64 8.76
N GLU A 159 -38.30 2.52 9.15
CA GLU A 159 -37.81 1.65 10.24
C GLU A 159 -36.71 0.67 9.81
N LYS A 160 -36.31 0.65 8.53
CA LYS A 160 -35.26 -0.22 8.02
C LYS A 160 -34.01 0.59 7.68
N GLY A 161 -32.85 0.02 7.96
CA GLY A 161 -31.58 0.68 7.65
C GLY A 161 -30.46 -0.32 7.38
N VAL A 162 -29.44 0.15 6.67
CA VAL A 162 -28.19 -0.59 6.47
C VAL A 162 -27.02 0.24 6.96
N LYS A 163 -26.12 -0.41 7.70
CA LYS A 163 -24.82 0.12 8.08
C LYS A 163 -23.76 -0.57 7.22
N TYR A 164 -22.88 0.19 6.59
CA TYR A 164 -21.87 -0.37 5.70
C TYR A 164 -20.57 0.42 5.76
N ARG A 165 -19.47 -0.29 5.50
CA ARG A 165 -18.14 0.29 5.37
C ARG A 165 -17.97 0.84 3.95
N CYS A 166 -17.48 2.06 3.83
CA CYS A 166 -17.15 2.69 2.55
C CYS A 166 -15.71 3.20 2.57
N TYR A 167 -15.04 3.19 1.42
CA TYR A 167 -13.70 3.75 1.31
C TYR A 167 -13.71 5.24 1.59
N ASP A 168 -12.75 5.69 2.39
CA ASP A 168 -12.53 7.10 2.68
C ASP A 168 -11.02 7.39 2.67
N SER A 169 -10.63 8.65 2.86
CA SER A 169 -9.26 9.10 2.79
C SER A 169 -8.89 10.02 3.93
N CYS A 170 -7.77 9.74 4.59
CA CYS A 170 -7.15 10.65 5.54
C CYS A 170 -6.70 12.00 4.92
N MET A 171 -6.79 12.16 3.59
CA MET A 171 -6.53 13.41 2.89
C MET A 171 -7.73 14.36 2.87
N TYR A 172 -8.94 13.88 3.16
CA TYR A 172 -10.15 14.68 3.22
C TYR A 172 -10.34 15.29 4.61
N LYS A 173 -10.98 16.47 4.64
CA LYS A 173 -11.16 17.23 5.89
C LYS A 173 -12.12 16.50 6.82
N GLU A 174 -13.13 15.87 6.25
CA GLU A 174 -14.25 15.22 6.91
C GLU A 174 -13.80 13.97 7.68
N TYR A 175 -12.77 13.25 7.20
CA TYR A 175 -12.28 12.01 7.80
C TYR A 175 -11.89 12.13 9.28
N THR A 176 -11.45 13.32 9.73
CA THR A 176 -11.13 13.59 11.14
C THR A 176 -12.01 14.62 11.80
N LEU A 177 -13.08 15.02 11.16
CA LEU A 177 -14.02 15.94 11.76
C LEU A 177 -14.80 15.21 12.84
N MET A 178 -14.62 15.63 14.09
CA MET A 178 -15.29 15.06 15.24
C MET A 178 -16.63 15.75 15.50
N ALA A 179 -17.51 15.08 16.25
CA ALA A 179 -18.70 15.70 16.79
C ALA A 179 -18.32 16.97 17.58
N GLY A 180 -19.04 18.08 17.33
CA GLY A 180 -18.70 19.40 17.88
C GLY A 180 -17.78 20.26 17.00
N GLY A 181 -17.40 19.80 15.81
CA GLY A 181 -16.69 20.60 14.81
C GLY A 181 -15.17 20.69 15.02
N HIS A 182 -14.63 20.07 16.07
CA HIS A 182 -13.19 19.94 16.26
C HIS A 182 -12.59 19.04 15.17
N ASN A 183 -11.43 19.42 14.66
CA ASN A 183 -10.70 18.63 13.67
C ASN A 183 -9.20 18.65 14.00
N PRO A 184 -8.61 17.51 14.41
CA PRO A 184 -7.18 17.41 14.69
C PRO A 184 -6.28 17.64 13.47
N ARG A 185 -6.83 17.58 12.26
CA ARG A 185 -6.11 17.83 10.99
C ARG A 185 -6.84 18.89 10.17
N PRO A 186 -6.91 20.13 10.66
CA PRO A 186 -7.78 21.15 10.08
C PRO A 186 -7.28 21.63 8.71
N THR A 187 -5.96 21.67 8.49
CA THR A 187 -5.37 22.19 7.26
C THR A 187 -4.76 21.10 6.38
N LYS A 188 -4.29 21.51 5.19
CA LYS A 188 -3.61 20.61 4.26
C LYS A 188 -2.34 20.03 4.87
N LYS A 189 -1.62 20.81 5.69
CA LYS A 189 -0.35 20.43 6.30
C LYS A 189 -0.49 19.16 7.12
N GLU A 190 -1.43 19.13 8.08
CA GLU A 190 -1.56 18.00 9.00
C GLU A 190 -1.97 16.72 8.26
N ARG A 191 -2.79 16.84 7.21
CA ARG A 191 -3.22 15.71 6.38
C ARG A 191 -2.09 15.18 5.49
N VAL A 192 -1.29 16.06 4.89
CA VAL A 192 -0.10 15.67 4.12
C VAL A 192 0.96 15.03 5.02
N ARG A 193 1.22 15.62 6.19
CA ARG A 193 2.08 15.03 7.23
C ARG A 193 1.60 13.64 7.61
N GLN A 194 0.30 13.48 7.93
CA GLN A 194 -0.29 12.19 8.25
C GLN A 194 -0.07 11.15 7.15
N ARG A 195 -0.21 11.54 5.88
CA ARG A 195 -0.01 10.62 4.73
C ARG A 195 1.40 10.03 4.73
N PHE A 196 2.42 10.82 4.99
CA PHE A 196 3.81 10.36 4.99
C PHE A 196 4.17 9.66 6.30
N LEU A 197 3.84 10.23 7.46
CA LEU A 197 4.12 9.61 8.76
C LEU A 197 3.42 8.26 8.92
N HIS A 198 2.20 8.08 8.39
CA HIS A 198 1.54 6.77 8.44
C HIS A 198 2.33 5.69 7.69
N LYS A 199 3.07 6.05 6.64
CA LYS A 199 3.91 5.10 5.90
C LYS A 199 5.30 4.92 6.49
N LEU A 200 5.89 6.03 6.93
CA LEU A 200 7.30 6.15 7.21
C LEU A 200 7.61 6.19 8.72
N GLN A 201 6.61 6.22 9.58
CA GLN A 201 6.81 6.24 11.02
C GLN A 201 5.85 5.31 11.73
N TYR A 202 4.54 5.53 11.61
CA TYR A 202 3.54 4.83 12.43
C TYR A 202 3.44 3.34 12.10
N MET A 203 3.55 2.98 10.82
CA MET A 203 3.59 1.57 10.40
C MET A 203 4.84 0.86 10.92
N PRO A 204 6.07 1.40 10.74
CA PRO A 204 7.27 0.87 11.36
C PRO A 204 7.18 0.72 12.88
N GLU A 205 6.72 1.76 13.60
CA GLU A 205 6.61 1.73 15.06
C GLU A 205 5.63 0.66 15.57
N ARG A 206 4.54 0.42 14.83
CA ARG A 206 3.48 -0.49 15.26
C ARG A 206 3.73 -1.94 14.83
N TYR A 207 4.25 -2.14 13.62
CA TYR A 207 4.31 -3.43 12.93
C TYR A 207 5.71 -3.82 12.47
N GLU A 208 6.75 -3.01 12.73
CA GLU A 208 8.14 -3.25 12.31
C GLU A 208 8.29 -3.37 10.77
N LYS A 209 7.30 -2.86 10.04
CA LYS A 209 7.23 -2.88 8.58
C LYS A 209 6.85 -1.51 8.05
N TRP A 210 7.46 -1.12 6.93
CA TRP A 210 7.12 0.13 6.25
C TRP A 210 5.75 0.06 5.58
N GLY A 211 5.00 1.16 5.61
CA GLY A 211 3.67 1.25 4.99
C GLY A 211 3.71 1.52 3.48
N CYS A 212 4.88 1.49 2.83
CA CYS A 212 5.06 1.68 1.40
C CYS A 212 5.60 0.40 0.76
N VAL A 213 5.11 0.07 -0.44
CA VAL A 213 5.55 -1.10 -1.22
C VAL A 213 6.23 -0.69 -2.54
N GLY A 214 6.57 0.59 -2.70
CA GLY A 214 7.28 1.11 -3.88
C GLY A 214 6.60 0.93 -5.23
N CYS A 215 5.27 0.75 -5.28
CA CYS A 215 4.54 0.46 -6.52
C CYS A 215 4.44 1.60 -7.54
N GLY A 216 4.97 2.80 -7.25
CA GLY A 216 5.01 3.94 -8.18
C GLY A 216 3.69 4.63 -8.54
N ARG A 217 2.52 4.01 -8.32
CA ARG A 217 1.20 4.52 -8.76
C ARG A 217 0.90 5.95 -8.28
N CYS A 218 1.31 6.29 -7.07
CA CYS A 218 1.10 7.64 -6.54
C CYS A 218 1.98 8.70 -7.21
N LEU A 219 3.15 8.34 -7.74
CA LEU A 219 3.98 9.24 -8.54
C LEU A 219 3.30 9.51 -9.89
N VAL A 220 2.88 8.46 -10.58
CA VAL A 220 2.30 8.54 -11.94
C VAL A 220 0.99 9.33 -11.97
N LYS A 221 0.14 9.16 -10.95
CA LYS A 221 -1.23 9.71 -10.96
C LYS A 221 -1.40 10.97 -10.12
N CYS A 222 -0.34 11.49 -9.50
CA CYS A 222 -0.45 12.75 -8.76
C CYS A 222 -0.55 13.93 -9.74
N PRO A 223 -1.63 14.74 -9.71
CA PRO A 223 -1.80 15.86 -10.64
C PRO A 223 -0.79 17.01 -10.43
N VAL A 224 -0.08 16.99 -9.30
CA VAL A 224 0.90 18.00 -8.88
C VAL A 224 2.29 17.43 -8.66
N THR A 225 2.51 16.17 -9.05
CA THR A 225 3.80 15.46 -8.94
C THR A 225 4.39 15.54 -7.53
N LEU A 226 3.56 15.33 -6.51
CA LEU A 226 4.02 15.16 -5.13
C LEU A 226 4.63 13.76 -4.98
N ASP A 227 5.92 13.70 -5.25
CA ASP A 227 6.73 12.49 -5.31
C ASP A 227 7.23 12.07 -3.92
N ILE A 228 6.83 10.89 -3.44
CA ILE A 228 7.25 10.38 -2.14
C ILE A 228 8.76 10.10 -2.07
N THR A 229 9.42 9.77 -3.18
CA THR A 229 10.88 9.51 -3.18
C THR A 229 11.66 10.78 -2.90
N ARG A 230 11.24 11.90 -3.50
CA ARG A 230 11.80 13.23 -3.22
C ARG A 230 11.47 13.69 -1.80
N VAL A 231 10.26 13.40 -1.31
CA VAL A 231 9.88 13.70 0.08
C VAL A 231 10.75 12.91 1.05
N ILE A 232 11.02 11.63 0.80
CA ILE A 232 11.93 10.81 1.62
C ILE A 232 13.33 11.44 1.65
N ASN A 233 13.90 11.79 0.50
CA ASN A 233 15.21 12.43 0.43
C ASN A 233 15.25 13.76 1.18
N GLN A 234 14.25 14.61 0.97
CA GLN A 234 14.12 15.89 1.67
C GLN A 234 14.05 15.68 3.19
N LEU A 235 13.22 14.74 3.67
CA LEU A 235 13.10 14.43 5.10
C LEU A 235 14.42 13.90 5.69
N ARG A 236 15.22 13.18 4.90
CA ARG A 236 16.56 12.70 5.31
C ARG A 236 17.60 13.81 5.38
N GLU A 237 17.55 14.78 4.47
CA GLU A 237 18.56 15.84 4.35
C GLU A 237 18.31 17.01 5.30
N VAL A 238 17.05 17.38 5.58
CA VAL A 238 16.77 18.56 6.42
C VAL A 238 17.28 18.37 7.86
N PRO A 239 18.00 19.31 8.44
CA PRO A 239 18.49 19.20 9.81
C PRO A 239 17.32 19.23 10.81
N ILE A 240 17.48 18.54 11.93
CA ILE A 240 16.63 18.76 13.11
C ILE A 240 17.33 19.86 13.91
N HIS A 241 16.70 21.02 14.04
CA HIS A 241 17.13 22.04 14.98
C HIS A 241 16.40 21.79 16.30
N ASP A 242 17.17 21.56 17.36
CA ASP A 242 16.67 21.43 18.74
C ASP A 242 16.07 22.75 19.24
#